data_AF-A0A6G9FRR7-F1
#
_entry.id   AF-A0A6G9FRR7-F1
#
_cell.length_a   1.000
_cell.length_b   1.000
_cell.length_c   1.000
_cell.angle_alpha   90.00
_cell.angle_beta   90.00
_cell.angle_gamma   90.00
#
_symmetry.space_group_name_H-M   'P 1'
#
loop_
_entity.id
_entity.type
_entity.pdbx_description
1 polymer ?
#
loop_
_entity_poly.entity_id
_entity_poly.type
_entity_poly.pdbx_seq_one_letter_code
_entity_poly.pdbx_strand_id
1 'polypeptide(L)'
;MSGSENTWIRGVLLHCSPLPAGPHPEAAAACAALDAARGDLDRLSGERHPCTKQYDPVTVSATGAWRGRPTAWHKTFANACELAVATGAVFRF
;
A
#
# COMPACT_ATOMS: atom_id res chain seq x y z
N MET A 1 16.15 23.15 -18.11
CA MET A 1 16.07 21.95 -17.25
C MET A 1 15.37 22.39 -15.97
N SER A 2 14.07 22.15 -15.86
CA SER A 2 13.28 22.57 -14.70
C SER A 2 13.05 21.34 -13.83
N GLY A 3 13.83 21.24 -12.75
CA GLY A 3 13.65 20.25 -11.71
C GLY A 3 12.49 20.65 -10.81
N SER A 4 11.52 19.74 -10.70
CA SER A 4 10.60 19.63 -9.56
C SER A 4 10.22 18.17 -9.42
N GLU A 5 11.21 17.34 -9.10
CA GLU A 5 10.94 16.02 -8.54
C GLU A 5 10.33 16.26 -7.16
N ASN A 6 9.00 16.26 -7.05
CA ASN A 6 8.30 16.26 -5.78
C ASN A 6 8.48 14.87 -5.12
N THR A 7 9.72 14.51 -4.79
CA THR A 7 10.11 13.23 -4.19
C THR A 7 9.83 13.24 -2.69
N TRP A 8 8.61 13.62 -2.30
CA TRP A 8 8.17 13.45 -0.93
C TRP A 8 7.77 11.99 -0.75
N ILE A 9 8.74 11.17 -0.33
CA ILE A 9 8.49 9.79 0.09
C ILE A 9 7.72 9.87 1.41
N ARG A 10 6.48 9.39 1.39
CA ARG A 10 5.71 9.16 2.61
C ARG A 10 5.78 7.68 2.96
N GLY A 11 6.00 7.39 4.25
CA GLY A 11 6.00 6.04 4.78
C GLY A 11 5.43 6.03 6.19
N VAL A 12 4.73 4.96 6.53
CA VAL A 12 4.17 4.75 7.87
C VAL A 12 4.48 3.32 8.32
N LEU A 13 4.63 3.12 9.63
CA LEU A 13 4.74 1.79 10.21
C LEU A 13 3.34 1.20 10.43
N LEU A 14 3.22 -0.10 10.18
CA LEU A 14 2.04 -0.90 10.46
C LEU A 14 2.46 -2.15 11.24
N HIS A 15 1.94 -2.30 12.45
CA HIS A 15 2.10 -3.50 13.25
C HIS A 15 0.75 -4.20 13.36
N CYS A 16 0.68 -5.50 13.05
CA CYS A 16 -0.58 -6.26 13.08
C CYS A 16 -0.73 -7.23 14.26
N SER A 17 0.38 -7.70 14.82
CA SER A 17 0.38 -8.65 15.93
C SER A 17 1.04 -8.04 17.16
N PRO A 18 0.47 -8.19 18.38
CA PRO A 18 -0.77 -8.93 18.69
C PRO A 18 -2.07 -8.16 18.36
N LEU A 19 -1.98 -6.85 18.16
CA LEU A 19 -3.11 -5.98 17.77
C LEU A 19 -2.65 -4.97 16.71
N PRO A 20 -3.55 -4.50 15.81
CA PRO A 20 -3.24 -3.44 14.86
C PRO A 20 -2.80 -2.15 15.56
N ALA A 21 -1.63 -1.61 15.17
CA ALA A 21 -1.03 -0.42 15.77
C ALA A 21 -0.04 0.27 14.81
N GLY A 22 0.41 1.46 15.20
CA GLY A 22 1.35 2.29 14.43
C GLY A 22 0.69 3.55 13.85
N PRO A 23 1.48 4.41 13.19
CA PRO A 23 1.00 5.66 12.59
C PRO A 23 0.14 5.47 11.33
N HIS A 24 -0.12 4.25 10.88
CA HIS A 24 -1.00 3.98 9.76
C HIS A 24 -2.47 4.36 10.11
N PRO A 25 -3.10 5.32 9.41
CA PRO A 25 -4.41 5.86 9.78
C PRO A 25 -5.52 4.80 9.74
N GLU A 26 -5.41 3.82 8.83
CA GLU A 26 -6.34 2.69 8.72
C GLU A 26 -5.72 1.36 9.19
N ALA A 27 -4.94 1.35 10.26
CA ALA A 27 -4.16 0.17 10.70
C ALA A 27 -4.99 -1.12 10.80
N ALA A 28 -6.20 -1.06 11.38
CA ALA A 28 -7.07 -2.23 11.51
C ALA A 28 -7.51 -2.79 10.15
N ALA A 29 -7.91 -1.93 9.21
CA ALA A 29 -8.33 -2.33 7.88
C ALA A 29 -7.15 -2.85 7.04
N ALA A 30 -5.98 -2.21 7.15
CA ALA A 30 -4.76 -2.65 6.48
C ALA A 30 -4.32 -4.05 6.96
N CYS A 31 -4.35 -4.31 8.27
CA CYS A 31 -4.05 -5.64 8.81
C CYS A 31 -5.06 -6.69 8.36
N ALA A 32 -6.36 -6.38 8.35
CA ALA A 32 -7.38 -7.29 7.85
C ALA A 32 -7.18 -7.63 6.36
N ALA A 33 -6.78 -6.66 5.54
CA ALA A 33 -6.46 -6.88 4.13
C ALA A 33 -5.23 -7.78 3.95
N LEU A 34 -4.17 -7.55 4.74
CA LEU A 34 -2.98 -8.42 4.75
C LEU A 34 -3.32 -9.84 5.21
N ASP A 35 -4.18 -10.01 6.21
CA ASP A 35 -4.64 -11.34 6.65
C ASP A 35 -5.42 -12.07 5.54
N ALA A 36 -6.36 -11.39 4.89
CA ALA A 36 -7.13 -11.95 3.78
C ALA A 36 -6.24 -12.36 2.60
N ALA A 37 -5.22 -11.55 2.30
CA ALA A 37 -4.22 -11.82 1.28
C ALA A 37 -3.09 -12.77 1.74
N ARG A 38 -3.11 -13.21 3.01
CA ARG A 38 -2.07 -14.03 3.63
C ARG A 38 -0.66 -13.42 3.55
N GLY A 39 -0.57 -12.09 3.58
CA GLY A 39 0.67 -11.33 3.47
C GLY A 39 1.24 -11.23 2.06
N ASP A 40 0.50 -11.66 1.04
CA ASP A 40 0.87 -11.51 -0.37
C ASP A 40 0.30 -10.19 -0.92
N LEU A 41 1.16 -9.21 -1.14
CA LEU A 41 0.75 -7.86 -1.55
C LEU A 41 0.17 -7.81 -2.97
N ASP A 42 0.48 -8.79 -3.82
CA ASP A 42 -0.10 -8.89 -5.17
C ASP A 42 -1.52 -9.48 -5.15
N ARG A 43 -1.97 -10.00 -4.00
CA ARG A 43 -3.34 -10.53 -3.80
C ARG A 43 -4.25 -9.58 -3.03
N LEU A 44 -3.78 -8.37 -2.74
CA LEU A 44 -4.64 -7.33 -2.19
C LEU A 44 -5.76 -6.98 -3.17
N SER A 45 -6.85 -6.47 -2.61
CA SER A 45 -7.97 -5.93 -3.37
C SER A 45 -8.61 -4.81 -2.56
N GLY A 46 -8.72 -3.64 -3.17
CA GLY A 46 -9.52 -2.54 -2.67
C GLY A 46 -10.98 -2.63 -3.12
N GLU A 47 -11.72 -1.56 -2.83
CA GLU A 47 -13.06 -1.35 -3.37
C GLU A 47 -12.97 -1.15 -4.89
N ARG A 48 -13.83 -1.84 -5.65
CA ARG A 48 -13.82 -1.73 -7.11
C ARG A 48 -14.63 -0.52 -7.55
N HIS A 49 -13.98 0.39 -8.25
CA HIS A 49 -14.62 1.52 -8.91
C HIS A 49 -13.84 1.89 -10.18
N PRO A 50 -14.48 2.53 -11.18
CA PRO A 50 -13.78 2.94 -12.39
C PRO A 50 -12.70 3.98 -12.09
N CYS A 51 -11.54 3.85 -12.73
CA CYS A 51 -10.46 4.82 -12.72
C CYS A 51 -10.36 5.53 -14.08
N THR A 52 -9.91 6.79 -14.06
CA THR A 52 -9.55 7.51 -15.29
C THR A 52 -8.34 6.86 -15.95
N LYS A 53 -8.12 7.15 -17.24
CA LYS A 53 -6.96 6.67 -17.99
C LYS A 53 -5.76 7.62 -17.92
N GLN A 54 -5.77 8.58 -17.00
CA GLN A 54 -4.64 9.46 -16.78
C GLN A 54 -3.43 8.64 -16.33
N TYR A 55 -2.27 8.93 -16.94
CA TYR A 55 -1.00 8.36 -16.54
C TYR A 55 -0.25 9.37 -15.66
N ASP A 56 -0.18 9.06 -14.38
CA ASP A 56 0.50 9.84 -13.35
C ASP A 56 1.07 8.84 -12.31
N PRO A 57 2.18 8.16 -12.66
CA PRO A 57 2.55 6.91 -12.02
C PRO A 57 2.96 7.09 -10.56
N VAL A 58 2.52 6.17 -9.71
CA VAL A 58 2.86 6.12 -8.29
C VAL A 58 3.57 4.81 -7.97
N THR A 59 4.71 4.89 -7.28
CA THR A 59 5.47 3.73 -6.82
C THR A 59 5.35 3.60 -5.32
N VAL A 60 4.95 2.42 -4.86
CA VAL A 60 4.83 2.07 -3.45
C VAL A 60 5.73 0.90 -3.11
N SER A 61 6.18 0.83 -1.86
CA SER A 61 6.96 -0.29 -1.34
C SER A 61 6.51 -0.68 0.06
N ALA A 62 6.66 -1.96 0.38
CA ALA A 62 6.47 -2.49 1.71
C ALA A 62 7.67 -3.37 2.08
N THR A 63 8.27 -3.06 3.21
CA THR A 63 9.40 -3.80 3.78
C THR A 63 9.09 -4.17 5.22
N GLY A 64 9.52 -5.36 5.64
CA GLY A 64 9.32 -5.83 7.00
C GLY A 64 9.20 -7.33 7.08
N ALA A 65 8.33 -7.82 7.96
CA ALA A 65 8.05 -9.23 8.08
C ALA A 65 6.56 -9.49 8.33
N TRP A 66 6.01 -10.45 7.60
CA TRP A 66 4.67 -10.99 7.82
C TRP A 66 4.76 -12.37 8.47
N ARG A 67 4.31 -12.49 9.72
CA ARG A 67 4.34 -13.76 10.50
C ARG A 67 5.71 -14.48 10.44
N GLY A 68 6.78 -13.70 10.57
CA GLY A 68 8.17 -14.19 10.54
C GLY A 68 8.75 -14.39 9.13
N ARG A 69 7.97 -14.23 8.06
CA ARG A 69 8.48 -14.26 6.69
C ARG A 69 8.91 -12.86 6.27
N PRO A 70 10.15 -12.66 5.79
CA PRO A 70 10.58 -11.35 5.31
C PRO A 70 9.74 -10.93 4.10
N THR A 71 9.40 -9.64 4.08
CA THR A 71 8.65 -8.99 3.01
C THR A 71 9.52 -7.88 2.44
N ALA A 72 9.77 -7.93 1.14
CA ALA A 72 10.37 -6.86 0.37
C ALA A 72 9.61 -6.80 -0.96
N TRP A 73 8.71 -5.83 -1.07
CA TRP A 73 7.80 -5.72 -2.20
C TRP A 73 7.75 -4.27 -2.66
N HIS A 74 7.66 -4.05 -3.97
CA HIS A 74 7.38 -2.75 -4.55
C HIS A 74 6.62 -2.91 -5.86
N LYS A 75 5.81 -1.91 -6.20
CA LYS A 75 5.04 -1.89 -7.45
C LYS A 75 4.74 -0.46 -7.87
N THR A 76 4.70 -0.26 -9.18
CA THR A 76 4.27 0.99 -9.80
C THR A 76 2.89 0.82 -10.40
N PHE A 77 1.99 1.75 -10.09
CA PHE A 77 0.64 1.83 -10.64
C PHE A 77 0.54 3.02 -11.59
N ALA A 78 -0.33 2.92 -12.59
CA ALA A 78 -0.49 3.95 -13.61
C ALA A 78 -0.98 5.30 -13.05
N ASN A 79 -1.73 5.26 -11.95
CA ASN A 79 -2.16 6.42 -11.18
C ASN A 79 -2.59 6.01 -9.75
N ALA A 80 -2.85 7.00 -8.91
CA ALA A 80 -3.28 6.80 -7.52
C ALA A 80 -4.63 6.07 -7.37
N CYS A 81 -5.54 6.20 -8.35
CA CYS A 81 -6.81 5.47 -8.33
C CYS A 81 -6.57 3.96 -8.53
N GLU A 82 -5.75 3.58 -9.50
CA GLU A 82 -5.38 2.17 -9.75
C GLU A 82 -4.64 1.55 -8.55
N LEU A 83 -3.78 2.33 -7.86
CA LEU A 83 -3.20 1.92 -6.57
C LEU A 83 -4.28 1.62 -5.52
N ALA A 84 -5.24 2.52 -5.34
CA ALA A 84 -6.30 2.37 -4.33
C ALA A 84 -7.20 1.16 -4.59
N VAL A 85 -7.59 0.94 -5.86
CA VAL A 85 -8.40 -0.23 -6.26
C VAL A 85 -7.62 -1.54 -6.10
N ALA A 86 -6.31 -1.54 -6.37
CA ALA A 86 -5.50 -2.74 -6.26
C ALA A 86 -5.12 -3.11 -4.82
N THR A 87 -4.90 -2.12 -3.95
CA THR A 87 -4.26 -2.36 -2.64
C THR A 87 -5.13 -2.02 -1.43
N GLY A 88 -6.24 -1.31 -1.64
CA GLY A 88 -7.17 -0.94 -0.57
C GLY A 88 -6.51 -0.13 0.54
N ALA A 89 -6.78 -0.52 1.79
CA ALA A 89 -6.34 0.22 2.97
C ALA A 89 -4.82 0.20 3.19
N VAL A 90 -4.07 -0.76 2.61
CA VAL A 90 -2.64 -0.99 2.94
C VAL A 90 -1.74 0.19 2.57
N PHE A 91 -2.06 0.93 1.50
CA PHE A 91 -1.28 2.10 1.06
C PHE A 91 -2.06 3.42 1.16
N ARG A 92 -3.12 3.45 1.97
CA ARG A 92 -3.96 4.63 2.15
C ARG A 92 -3.48 5.41 3.37
N PHE A 93 -2.36 6.12 3.23
CA PHE A 93 -1.80 6.95 4.28
C PHE A 93 -1.35 8.33 3.80
#